data_AF-A0A1V5HSB5-F1
#
_entry.id   AF-A0A1V5HSB5-F1
#
_cell.length_a   1.000
_cell.length_b   1.000
_cell.length_c   1.000
_cell.angle_alpha   90.00
_cell.angle_beta   90.00
_cell.angle_gamma   90.00
#
_symmetry.space_group_name_H-M   'P 1'
#
loop_
_entity.id
_entity.type
_entity.pdbx_description
1 polymer ?
#
loop_
_entity_poly.entity_id
_entity_poly.type
_entity_poly.pdbx_seq_one_letter_code
_entity_poly.pdbx_strand_id
1 'polypeptide(L)' 'MAEEKVNFEQKLDRLNEIVTKIENETLPLETSISLYQEGLKLIKELETELKDAEKKIGQYKEIEK' A
#
# COMPACT_ATOMS: atom_id res chain seq x y z
N MET A 1 -3.28 -20.55 -8.30
CA MET A 1 -3.21 -20.13 -6.89
C MET A 1 -2.04 -19.16 -6.70
N ALA A 2 -2.17 -17.91 -7.14
CA ALA A 2 -1.12 -16.90 -7.01
C ALA A 2 -1.64 -15.45 -7.16
N GLU A 3 -2.92 -15.19 -6.91
CA GLU A 3 -3.51 -13.87 -7.24
C GLU A 3 -3.54 -12.89 -6.04
N GLU A 4 -3.58 -13.38 -4.81
CA GLU A 4 -3.72 -12.49 -3.63
C GLU A 4 -2.41 -11.82 -3.18
N LYS A 5 -1.27 -12.51 -3.25
CA LYS A 5 0.04 -11.91 -2.85
C LYS A 5 0.52 -10.82 -3.80
N VAL A 6 0.18 -10.98 -5.08
CA VAL A 6 0.60 -10.04 -6.14
C VAL A 6 0.02 -8.65 -5.88
N ASN A 7 -1.17 -8.54 -5.28
CA ASN A 7 -1.84 -7.25 -5.12
C ASN A 7 -1.18 -6.34 -4.06
N PHE A 8 -0.77 -6.89 -2.91
CA PHE A 8 -0.10 -6.10 -1.87
C PHE A 8 1.30 -5.65 -2.32
N GLU A 9 2.11 -6.59 -2.82
CA GLU A 9 3.47 -6.29 -3.27
C GLU A 9 3.45 -5.30 -4.45
N GLN A 10 2.49 -5.41 -5.38
CA GLN A 10 2.33 -4.44 -6.46
C GLN A 10 1.92 -3.05 -5.97
N LYS A 11 0.99 -2.95 -5.01
CA LYS A 11 0.61 -1.67 -4.42
C LYS A 11 1.80 -1.01 -3.71
N LEU A 12 2.63 -1.81 -3.05
CA LEU A 12 3.84 -1.35 -2.38
C LEU A 12 4.91 -0.88 -3.38
N ASP A 13 5.13 -1.64 -4.47
CA ASP A 13 6.05 -1.29 -5.55
C ASP A 13 5.62 0.02 -6.22
N ARG A 14 4.31 0.15 -6.49
CA ARG A 14 3.72 1.37 -7.04
C ARG A 14 3.90 2.58 -6.11
N LEU A 15 3.74 2.40 -4.81
CA LEU A 15 3.97 3.46 -3.84
C LEU A 15 5.44 3.91 -3.85
N ASN A 16 6.39 2.98 -3.95
CA ASN A 16 7.81 3.31 -4.09
C ASN A 16 8.08 4.09 -5.39
N GLU A 17 7.51 3.66 -6.52
CA GLU A 17 7.63 4.42 -7.78
C GLU A 17 7.11 5.86 -7.64
N ILE A 18 5.98 6.04 -6.96
CA ILE A 18 5.37 7.36 -6.71
C ILE A 18 6.31 8.22 -5.87
N VAL A 19 6.89 7.67 -4.80
CA VAL A 19 7.85 8.39 -3.95
C VAL A 19 9.07 8.80 -4.76
N THR A 20 9.68 7.87 -5.51
CA THR A 20 10.83 8.16 -6.37
C THR A 20 10.50 9.21 -7.43
N LYS A 21 9.29 9.18 -7.99
CA LYS A 21 8.82 10.23 -8.91
C LYS A 21 8.75 11.57 -8.18
N ILE A 22 8.07 11.66 -7.03
CA ILE A 22 7.91 12.89 -6.24
C ILE A 22 9.26 13.50 -5.84
N GLU A 23 10.26 12.67 -5.54
CA GLU A 23 11.62 13.12 -5.23
C GLU A 23 12.38 13.71 -6.42
N ASN A 24 11.93 13.47 -7.65
CA ASN A 24 12.51 14.15 -8.82
C ASN A 24 12.06 15.61 -8.85
N GLU A 25 13.02 16.53 -8.71
CA GLU A 25 12.84 17.99 -8.65
C GLU A 25 12.23 18.63 -9.91
N THR A 26 12.00 17.84 -10.96
CA THR A 26 11.47 18.29 -12.27
C THR A 26 9.98 18.01 -12.47
N LEU A 27 9.28 17.49 -11.45
CA LEU A 27 7.85 17.21 -11.55
C LEU A 27 7.01 18.50 -11.57
N PRO A 28 6.03 18.61 -12.48
CA PRO A 28 5.03 19.65 -12.43
C PRO A 28 4.21 19.55 -11.14
N LEU A 29 3.88 20.70 -10.54
CA LEU A 29 3.08 20.78 -9.30
C LEU A 29 1.78 19.95 -9.40
N GLU A 30 1.09 20.03 -10.52
CA GLU A 30 -0.16 19.32 -10.77
C GLU A 30 0.03 17.79 -10.74
N THR A 31 1.14 17.32 -11.33
CA THR A 31 1.52 15.90 -11.29
C THR A 31 1.93 15.47 -9.90
N SER A 32 2.69 16.28 -9.15
CA SER A 32 3.06 16.00 -7.76
C SER A 32 1.83 15.85 -6.86
N ILE A 33 0.82 16.72 -7.04
CA ILE A 33 -0.45 16.62 -6.29
C ILE A 33 -1.19 15.32 -6.62
N SER A 34 -1.26 14.96 -7.90
CA SER A 34 -1.94 13.74 -8.35
C SER A 34 -1.23 12.48 -7.83
N LEU A 35 0.10 12.41 -7.94
CA LEU A 35 0.94 11.34 -7.41
C LEU A 35 0.80 11.23 -5.89
N TYR A 36 0.75 12.35 -5.17
CA TYR A 36 0.56 12.35 -3.73
C TYR A 36 -0.81 11.79 -3.33
N GLN A 37 -1.88 12.15 -4.05
CA GLN A 37 -3.22 11.59 -3.83
C GLN A 37 -3.26 10.07 -4.10
N GLU A 38 -2.61 9.61 -5.18
CA GLU A 38 -2.49 8.18 -5.50
C GLU A 38 -1.73 7.44 -4.39
N GLY A 39 -0.60 8.00 -3.92
CA GLY A 39 0.18 7.45 -2.81
C GLY A 39 -0.62 7.33 -1.52
N LEU A 40 -1.37 8.38 -1.14
CA LEU A 40 -2.25 8.35 0.04
C LEU A 40 -3.33 7.27 -0.06
N LYS A 41 -3.88 7.04 -1.26
CA LYS A 41 -4.87 5.99 -1.48
C LYS A 41 -4.24 4.61 -1.32
N LEU A 42 -3.08 4.38 -1.92
CA LEU A 42 -2.34 3.12 -1.80
C LEU A 42 -1.97 2.81 -0.34
N ILE A 43 -1.50 3.80 0.41
CA ILE A 43 -1.19 3.64 1.85
C ILE A 43 -2.41 3.16 2.62
N LYS A 44 -3.58 3.80 2.42
CA LYS A 44 -4.82 3.37 3.09
C LYS A 44 -5.23 1.95 2.75
N GLU A 45 -5.07 1.54 1.49
CA GLU A 45 -5.39 0.18 1.06
C GLU A 45 -4.45 -0.84 1.70
N LEU A 46 -3.14 -0.57 1.70
CA LEU A 46 -2.12 -1.41 2.33
C LEU A 46 -2.35 -1.54 3.84
N GLU A 47 -2.66 -0.44 4.54
CA GLU A 47 -3.01 -0.46 5.97
C GLU A 47 -4.26 -1.30 6.25
N THR A 48 -5.25 -1.25 5.35
CA THR A 48 -6.50 -2.02 5.50
C THR A 48 -6.23 -3.51 5.32
N GLU A 49 -5.46 -3.89 4.31
CA GLU A 49 -5.03 -5.28 4.10
C GLU A 49 -4.20 -5.82 5.28
N LEU A 50 -3.25 -5.03 5.78
CA LEU A 50 -2.47 -5.38 6.97
C LEU A 50 -3.35 -5.60 8.20
N LYS A 51 -4.29 -4.69 8.46
CA LYS A 51 -5.23 -4.82 9.59
C LYS A 51 -6.12 -6.06 9.46
N ASP A 52 -6.60 -6.38 8.27
CA ASP A 52 -7.42 -7.59 8.07
C ASP A 52 -6.59 -8.86 8.29
N ALA A 53 -5.34 -8.88 7.82
CA ALA A 53 -4.40 -9.96 8.06
C ALA A 53 -4.08 -10.11 9.56
N GLU A 54 -3.77 -9.02 10.26
CA GLU A 54 -3.54 -9.04 11.72
C GLU A 54 -4.76 -9.53 12.48
N LYS A 55 -5.97 -9.07 12.11
CA LYS A 55 -7.21 -9.51 12.74
C LYS A 55 -7.44 -11.01 12.56
N LYS A 56 -7.23 -11.53 11.35
CA LYS A 56 -7.28 -12.98 11.09
C LYS A 56 -6.28 -13.73 11.97
N ILE A 57 -5.02 -13.29 12.01
CA ILE A 57 -3.98 -13.91 12.86
C ILE A 57 -4.35 -13.86 14.34
N GLY A 58 -4.89 -12.74 14.82
CA GLY A 58 -5.37 -12.57 16.19
C GLY A 58 -6.48 -13.57 16.54
N GLN A 59 -7.44 -13.79 15.64
CA GLN A 59 -8.49 -14.80 15.82
C GLN A 59 -7.92 -16.21 15.97
N TYR A 60 -6.89 -16.58 15.21
CA TYR A 60 -6.24 -17.88 15.38
C TYR A 60 -5.51 -18.00 16.73
N LYS A 61 -4.86 -16.93 17.20
CA LYS A 61 -4.15 -16.93 18.50
C LYS A 61 -5.06 -17.08 19.72
N GLU A 62 -6.31 -16.65 19.65
CA GLU A 62 -7.29 -16.80 20.75
C GLU A 62 -7.88 -18.22 20.83
N ILE A 63 -7.84 -19.01 19.75
CA ILE A 63 -8.39 -20.38 19.71
C ILE A 63 -7.43 -21.41 20.35
N GLU A 64 -6.13 -21.10 20.42
CA GLU A 64 -5.12 -21.95 21.05
C GLU A 64 -4.96 -21.73 22.57
N LYS A 65 -5.78 -20.87 23.19
CA LYS A 65 -5.69 -20.52 24.61
C LYS A 65 -6.87 -21.06 25.41
#